data_AF-A0A9J6GLN7-F1
#
_entry.id   AF-A0A9J6GLN7-F1
#
_cell.length_a   1.000
_cell.length_b   1.000
_cell.length_c   1.000
_cell.angle_alpha   90.00
_cell.angle_beta   90.00
_cell.angle_gamma   90.00
#
_symmetry.space_group_name_H-M   'P 1'
#
loop_
_entity.id
_entity.type
_entity.pdbx_description
1 polymer ?
#
loop_
_entity_poly.entity_id
_entity_poly.type
_entity_poly.pdbx_seq_one_letter_code
_entity_poly.pdbx_strand_id
1 'polypeptide(L)'
;MEEEALTTAWFFLTQVYRWFTLMTSRYIGTAMSIFKADAHDEAVAFLRYFMEFFAHVSIKKNNQRDLFKPVQAGVLISTTSALQIQHHRLSVHKFKFVLLCRLTQDALENLFSCIRSRPPVPRALEFKLMLRLIMLSQFFKPSRKGS
;
A
#
# COMPACT_ATOMS: atom_id res chain seq x y z
N MET A 1 6.99 32.10 -2.93
CA MET A 1 7.93 30.97 -3.09
C MET A 1 8.18 30.25 -1.76
N GLU A 2 8.51 30.95 -0.67
CA GLU A 2 8.78 30.33 0.63
C GLU A 2 7.51 29.72 1.28
N GLU A 3 6.36 30.41 1.19
CA GLU A 3 5.06 29.93 1.70
C GLU A 3 4.52 28.70 0.94
N GLU A 4 4.71 28.67 -0.39
CA GLU A 4 4.35 27.52 -1.23
C GLU A 4 5.24 26.31 -0.93
N ALA A 5 6.53 26.54 -0.64
CA ALA A 5 7.46 25.50 -0.25
C ALA A 5 7.09 24.90 1.12
N LEU A 6 6.69 25.73 2.09
CA LEU A 6 6.20 25.28 3.40
C LEU A 6 4.90 24.47 3.27
N THR A 7 3.96 24.95 2.45
CA THR A 7 2.69 24.25 2.19
C THR A 7 2.93 22.89 1.53
N THR A 8 3.85 22.83 0.56
CA THR A 8 4.26 21.60 -0.11
C THR A 8 4.93 20.62 0.85
N ALA A 9 5.82 21.12 1.70
CA ALA A 9 6.50 20.31 2.71
C ALA A 9 5.49 19.70 3.70
N TRP A 10 4.55 20.50 4.21
CA TRP A 10 3.50 20.01 5.10
C TRP A 10 2.62 18.95 4.42
N PHE A 11 2.21 19.17 3.17
CA PHE A 11 1.37 18.22 2.45
C PHE A 11 2.09 16.88 2.21
N PHE A 12 3.28 16.91 1.61
CA PHE A 12 3.98 15.68 1.22
C PHE A 12 4.66 14.98 2.40
N LEU A 13 5.39 15.71 3.24
CA LEU A 13 6.18 15.13 4.32
C LEU A 13 5.36 14.80 5.56
N THR A 14 4.26 15.52 5.82
CA THR A 14 3.44 15.27 7.01
C THR A 14 2.21 14.43 6.68
N GLN A 15 1.43 14.80 5.66
CA GLN A 15 0.17 14.11 5.38
C GLN A 15 0.38 12.84 4.53
N VAL A 16 0.97 12.98 3.34
CA VAL A 16 1.11 11.86 2.39
C VAL A 16 2.09 10.81 2.92
N TYR A 17 3.23 11.23 3.49
CA TYR A 17 4.20 10.29 4.06
C TYR A 17 3.62 9.48 5.23
N ARG A 18 2.86 10.11 6.12
CA ARG A 18 2.22 9.42 7.25
C ARG A 18 1.17 8.43 6.75
N TRP A 19 0.32 8.83 5.81
CA TRP A 19 -0.64 7.93 5.17
C TRP A 19 0.05 6.75 4.49
N PHE A 20 1.10 7.01 3.69
CA PHE A 20 1.85 5.97 3.00
C PHE A 20 2.52 4.99 3.97
N THR A 21 3.11 5.49 5.06
CA THR A 21 3.75 4.67 6.09
C THR A 21 2.76 3.73 6.77
N LEU A 22 1.54 4.21 7.04
CA LEU A 22 0.46 3.38 7.59
C LEU A 22 -0.02 2.33 6.57
N MET A 23 -0.30 2.74 5.34
CA MET A 23 -0.78 1.84 4.28
C MET A 23 0.26 0.80 3.86
N THR A 24 1.54 1.11 3.98
CA THR A 24 2.65 0.20 3.64
C THR A 24 3.35 -0.41 4.86
N SER A 25 2.72 -0.35 6.04
CA SER A 25 3.35 -0.81 7.29
C SER A 25 3.77 -2.28 7.21
N ARG A 26 5.09 -2.54 7.30
CA ARG A 26 5.69 -3.89 7.25
C ARG A 26 6.00 -4.47 8.63
N TYR A 27 6.07 -3.62 9.66
CA TYR A 27 6.52 -3.99 11.00
C TYR A 27 5.37 -4.00 12.00
N ILE A 28 5.37 -5.00 12.89
CA ILE A 28 4.36 -5.21 13.94
C ILE A 28 4.27 -4.01 14.91
N GLY A 29 5.38 -3.28 15.10
CA GLY A 29 5.44 -2.12 16.00
C GLY A 29 4.89 -0.81 15.42
N THR A 30 4.73 -0.72 14.10
CA THR A 30 4.15 0.45 13.40
C THR A 30 2.75 0.14 12.87
N ALA A 31 2.46 -1.15 12.68
CA ALA A 31 1.18 -1.64 12.22
C ALA A 31 0.11 -1.43 13.28
N MET A 32 -1.11 -1.16 12.81
CA MET A 32 -2.33 -1.07 13.59
C MET A 32 -2.53 -2.36 14.39
N SER A 33 -2.09 -2.30 15.64
CA SER A 33 -1.81 -3.46 16.47
C SER A 33 -2.39 -3.20 17.85
N ILE A 34 -3.05 -4.23 18.40
CA ILE A 34 -3.70 -4.16 19.72
C ILE A 34 -2.66 -3.92 20.83
N PHE A 35 -1.38 -4.14 20.56
CA PHE A 35 -0.29 -3.91 21.51
C PHE A 35 -0.13 -2.43 21.92
N LYS A 36 -0.67 -1.48 21.15
CA LYS A 36 -0.78 -0.05 21.52
C LYS A 36 -2.13 0.50 21.07
N ALA A 37 -3.16 0.35 21.92
CA ALA A 37 -4.52 0.82 21.62
C ALA A 37 -4.58 2.31 21.26
N ASP A 38 -3.85 3.16 22.00
CA ASP A 38 -3.85 4.61 21.75
C ASP A 38 -3.28 4.97 20.37
N ALA A 39 -2.19 4.30 19.96
CA ALA A 39 -1.57 4.52 18.66
C ALA A 39 -2.43 4.00 17.49
N HIS A 40 -3.24 2.96 17.75
CA HIS A 40 -4.20 2.44 16.79
C HIS A 40 -5.35 3.44 16.55
N ASP A 41 -5.91 3.99 17.62
CA ASP A 41 -7.03 4.92 17.52
C ASP A 41 -6.60 6.26 16.91
N GLU A 42 -5.40 6.74 17.24
CA GLU A 42 -4.80 7.90 16.57
C GLU A 42 -4.58 7.65 15.07
N ALA A 43 -4.11 6.46 14.69
CA ALA A 43 -3.94 6.10 13.28
C ALA A 43 -5.28 6.03 12.53
N VAL A 44 -6.33 5.46 13.14
CA VAL A 44 -7.67 5.39 12.56
C VAL A 44 -8.27 6.79 12.40
N ALA A 45 -8.13 7.65 13.42
CA ALA A 45 -8.59 9.04 13.35
C ALA A 45 -7.85 9.81 12.25
N PHE A 46 -6.53 9.63 12.14
CA PHE A 46 -5.73 10.22 11.08
C PHE A 46 -6.16 9.75 9.68
N LEU A 47 -6.41 8.46 9.48
CA LEU A 47 -6.85 7.94 8.18
C LEU A 47 -8.23 8.49 7.77
N ARG A 48 -9.16 8.65 8.72
CA ARG A 48 -10.46 9.29 8.47
C ARG A 48 -10.31 10.75 8.10
N TYR A 49 -9.51 11.50 8.86
CA TYR A 49 -9.18 12.89 8.54
C TYR A 49 -8.53 13.01 7.15
N PHE A 50 -7.59 12.12 6.83
CA PHE A 50 -6.91 12.13 5.54
C PHE A 50 -7.87 11.84 4.38
N MET A 51 -8.82 10.92 4.53
CA MET A 51 -9.85 10.66 3.52
C MET A 51 -10.70 11.91 3.25
N GLU A 52 -11.18 12.55 4.31
CA GLU A 52 -11.99 13.76 4.20
C GLU A 52 -11.19 14.90 3.57
N PHE A 53 -9.97 15.11 4.05
CA PHE A 53 -9.04 16.09 3.47
C PHE A 53 -8.80 15.84 1.98
N PHE A 54 -8.46 14.61 1.57
CA PHE A 54 -8.15 14.27 0.18
C PHE A 54 -9.39 14.32 -0.75
N ALA A 55 -10.60 14.17 -0.19
CA ALA A 55 -11.85 14.37 -0.93
C ALA A 55 -12.07 15.84 -1.31
N HIS A 56 -11.62 16.79 -0.47
CA HIS A 56 -11.78 18.23 -0.70
C HIS A 56 -10.62 18.86 -1.51
N VAL A 57 -9.51 18.14 -1.71
CA VAL A 57 -8.40 18.63 -2.54
C VAL A 57 -8.86 18.79 -3.99
N SER A 58 -8.82 20.01 -4.54
CA SER A 58 -9.06 20.23 -5.97
C SER A 58 -7.77 20.05 -6.77
N ILE A 59 -7.75 19.07 -7.67
CA ILE A 59 -6.62 18.84 -8.58
C ILE A 59 -6.98 19.37 -9.96
N LYS A 60 -6.83 20.68 -10.17
CA LYS A 60 -7.11 21.33 -11.47
C LYS A 60 -5.89 22.00 -12.08
N LYS A 61 -5.86 22.06 -13.41
CA LYS A 61 -5.03 23.02 -14.14
C LYS A 61 -5.79 24.35 -14.23
N ASN A 62 -5.08 25.48 -14.29
CA ASN A 62 -5.69 26.78 -14.55
C ASN A 62 -6.61 26.66 -15.78
N ASN A 63 -7.91 26.98 -15.62
CA ASN A 63 -9.01 26.88 -16.59
C ASN A 63 -9.73 25.52 -16.74
N GLN A 64 -9.56 24.56 -15.82
CA GLN A 64 -10.37 23.33 -15.79
C GLN A 64 -11.47 23.38 -14.72
N ARG A 65 -12.62 22.77 -15.01
CA ARG A 65 -13.71 22.58 -14.03
C ARG A 65 -13.26 21.65 -12.91
N ASP A 66 -13.83 21.80 -11.72
CA ASP A 66 -13.59 20.88 -10.62
C ASP A 66 -14.20 19.52 -10.97
N LEU A 67 -13.34 18.54 -11.27
CA LEU A 67 -13.69 17.16 -11.57
C LEU A 67 -13.00 16.24 -10.58
N PHE A 68 -13.74 15.27 -10.06
CA PHE A 68 -13.20 14.27 -9.15
C PHE A 68 -12.29 13.31 -9.92
N LYS A 69 -11.01 13.28 -9.58
CA LYS A 69 -10.03 12.45 -10.29
C LYS A 69 -10.05 11.00 -9.79
N PRO A 70 -9.74 10.04 -10.67
CA PRO A 70 -9.62 8.63 -10.27
C PRO A 70 -8.64 8.41 -9.12
N VAL A 71 -7.59 9.24 -9.00
CA VAL A 71 -6.63 9.18 -7.88
C VAL A 71 -7.31 9.48 -6.54
N GLN A 72 -8.26 10.42 -6.49
CA GLN A 72 -9.02 10.72 -5.28
C GLN A 72 -9.92 9.55 -4.91
N ALA A 73 -10.65 9.00 -5.89
CA ALA A 73 -11.44 7.80 -5.71
C ALA A 73 -10.60 6.62 -5.17
N GLY A 74 -9.41 6.42 -5.74
CA GLY A 74 -8.47 5.37 -5.33
C GLY A 74 -8.02 5.51 -3.89
N VAL A 75 -7.65 6.73 -3.45
CA VAL A 75 -7.26 6.99 -2.06
C VAL A 75 -8.43 6.76 -1.09
N LEU A 76 -9.63 7.23 -1.43
CA LEU A 76 -10.82 7.03 -0.60
C LEU A 76 -11.16 5.53 -0.47
N ILE A 77 -11.21 4.81 -1.58
CA ILE A 77 -11.58 3.38 -1.61
C ILE A 77 -10.52 2.55 -0.88
N SER A 78 -9.23 2.78 -1.15
CA SER A 78 -8.15 2.03 -0.52
C SER A 78 -8.11 2.24 1.00
N THR A 79 -8.27 3.48 1.46
CA THR A 79 -8.28 3.80 2.89
C THR A 79 -9.52 3.24 3.59
N THR A 80 -10.70 3.35 2.96
CA THR A 80 -11.95 2.77 3.49
C THR A 80 -11.83 1.25 3.62
N SER A 81 -11.33 0.59 2.58
CA SER A 81 -11.18 -0.86 2.55
C SER A 81 -10.18 -1.33 3.60
N ALA A 82 -9.06 -0.60 3.78
CA ALA A 82 -8.07 -0.91 4.81
C ALA A 82 -8.66 -0.83 6.23
N LEU A 83 -9.43 0.23 6.53
CA LEU A 83 -10.11 0.39 7.82
C LEU A 83 -11.14 -0.71 8.08
N GLN A 84 -11.93 -1.08 7.07
CA GLN A 84 -12.91 -2.16 7.19
C GLN A 84 -12.26 -3.53 7.40
N ILE A 85 -11.21 -3.84 6.63
CA ILE A 85 -10.45 -5.10 6.76
C ILE A 85 -9.81 -5.19 8.14
N GLN A 86 -9.20 -4.10 8.60
CA GLN A 86 -8.63 -4.02 9.94
C GLN A 86 -9.70 -4.29 11.00
N HIS A 87 -10.81 -3.56 10.97
CA HIS A 87 -11.87 -3.71 11.96
C HIS A 87 -12.42 -5.14 11.97
N HIS A 88 -12.63 -5.74 10.80
CA HIS A 88 -13.10 -7.12 10.68
C HIS A 88 -12.08 -8.15 11.22
N ARG A 89 -10.80 -8.00 10.88
CA ARG A 89 -9.75 -8.95 11.31
C ARG A 89 -9.42 -8.84 12.81
N LEU A 90 -9.47 -7.64 13.37
CA LEU A 90 -9.24 -7.42 14.81
C LEU A 90 -10.46 -7.85 15.63
N SER A 91 -11.68 -7.46 15.22
CA SER A 91 -12.90 -7.69 16.03
C SER A 91 -13.46 -9.10 15.88
N VAL A 92 -13.49 -9.64 14.65
CA VAL A 92 -14.13 -10.95 14.37
C VAL A 92 -13.13 -12.10 14.54
N HIS A 93 -11.94 -11.95 13.98
CA HIS A 93 -10.93 -13.02 13.98
C HIS A 93 -9.91 -12.94 15.13
N LYS A 94 -9.98 -11.88 15.96
CA LYS A 94 -9.09 -11.66 17.11
C LYS A 94 -7.60 -11.74 16.77
N PHE A 95 -7.23 -11.27 15.57
CA PHE A 95 -5.81 -11.17 15.20
C PHE A 95 -5.11 -10.11 16.04
N LYS A 96 -3.86 -10.35 16.42
CA LYS A 96 -3.06 -9.42 17.24
C LYS A 96 -2.62 -8.17 16.48
N PHE A 97 -2.45 -8.28 15.16
CA PHE A 97 -2.02 -7.19 14.28
C PHE A 97 -2.45 -7.47 12.84
N VAL A 98 -2.54 -6.42 12.02
CA VAL A 98 -2.80 -6.51 10.58
C VAL A 98 -1.72 -5.74 9.83
N LEU A 99 -1.04 -6.40 8.88
CA LEU A 99 -0.03 -5.76 8.04
C LEU A 99 -0.66 -5.31 6.73
N LEU A 100 -0.90 -4.00 6.59
CA LEU A 100 -1.48 -3.44 5.37
C LEU A 100 -0.56 -3.54 4.14
N CYS A 101 0.76 -3.69 4.36
CA CYS A 101 1.72 -3.87 3.26
C CYS A 101 1.46 -5.10 2.38
N ARG A 102 0.64 -6.06 2.85
CA ARG A 102 0.28 -7.26 2.07
C ARG A 102 -0.90 -7.04 1.13
N LEU A 103 -1.56 -5.89 1.24
CA LEU A 103 -2.68 -5.50 0.38
C LEU A 103 -2.21 -4.73 -0.87
N THR A 104 -0.91 -4.44 -0.97
CA THR A 104 -0.32 -3.77 -2.15
C THR A 104 0.08 -4.78 -3.23
N GLN A 105 0.24 -4.29 -4.44
CA GLN A 105 0.62 -5.10 -5.61
C GLN A 105 2.15 -5.23 -5.76
N ASP A 106 2.94 -4.71 -4.82
CA ASP A 106 4.41 -4.74 -4.86
C ASP A 106 4.97 -6.15 -5.07
N ALA A 107 4.37 -7.17 -4.46
CA ALA A 107 4.80 -8.56 -4.61
C ALA A 107 4.64 -9.06 -6.06
N LEU A 108 3.57 -8.63 -6.73
CA LEU A 108 3.30 -8.96 -8.13
C LEU A 108 4.26 -8.22 -9.07
N GLU A 109 4.53 -6.94 -8.79
CA GLU A 109 5.49 -6.13 -9.55
C GLU A 109 6.92 -6.67 -9.41
N ASN A 110 7.29 -7.12 -8.21
CA ASN A 110 8.56 -7.81 -7.97
C ASN A 110 8.65 -9.11 -8.77
N LEU A 111 7.57 -9.89 -8.85
CA LEU A 111 7.53 -11.10 -9.68
C LEU A 111 7.70 -10.76 -11.16
N PHE A 112 7.00 -9.74 -11.66
CA PHE A 112 7.18 -9.28 -13.04
C PHE A 112 8.60 -8.78 -13.31
N SER A 113 9.22 -8.11 -12.36
CA SER A 113 10.63 -7.68 -12.45
C SER A 113 11.57 -8.90 -12.53
N CYS A 114 11.33 -9.94 -11.74
CA CYS A 114 12.08 -11.19 -11.85
C CYS A 114 11.92 -11.85 -13.22
N ILE A 115 10.72 -11.83 -13.81
CA ILE A 115 10.48 -12.39 -15.15
C ILE A 115 11.16 -11.54 -16.23
N ARG A 116 11.09 -10.21 -16.12
CA ARG A 116 11.70 -9.26 -17.07
C ARG A 116 13.22 -9.12 -16.94
N SER A 117 13.81 -9.66 -15.88
CA SER A 117 15.27 -9.66 -15.68
C SER A 117 16.04 -10.43 -16.77
N ARG A 118 15.38 -11.37 -17.46
CA ARG A 118 15.95 -12.11 -18.59
C ARG A 118 15.62 -11.42 -19.93
N PRO A 119 14.37 -11.48 -20.44
CA PRO A 119 13.95 -10.62 -21.55
C PRO A 119 13.24 -9.36 -21.03
N PRO A 120 13.64 -8.15 -21.44
CA PRO A 120 12.98 -6.91 -21.02
C PRO A 120 11.51 -6.84 -21.47
N VAL A 121 11.17 -7.44 -22.61
CA VAL A 121 9.80 -7.56 -23.13
C VAL A 121 9.56 -9.02 -23.57
N PRO A 122 9.07 -9.89 -22.68
CA PRO A 122 8.81 -11.30 -23.02
C PRO A 122 7.60 -11.43 -23.95
N ARG A 123 7.68 -12.35 -24.91
CA ARG A 123 6.50 -12.88 -25.61
C ARG A 123 5.71 -13.81 -24.68
N ALA A 124 4.43 -14.06 -25.01
CA ALA A 124 3.54 -14.87 -24.16
C ALA A 124 4.11 -16.27 -23.83
N LEU A 125 4.78 -16.93 -24.78
CA LEU A 125 5.42 -18.23 -24.57
C LEU A 125 6.61 -18.12 -23.60
N GLU A 126 7.46 -17.11 -23.79
CA GLU A 126 8.63 -16.85 -22.94
C GLU A 126 8.20 -16.54 -21.51
N PHE A 127 7.15 -15.73 -21.33
CA PHE A 127 6.55 -15.46 -20.03
C PHE A 127 6.06 -16.74 -19.34
N LYS A 128 5.33 -17.61 -20.05
CA LYS A 128 4.81 -18.87 -19.52
C LYS A 128 5.94 -19.81 -19.07
N LEU A 129 6.98 -19.95 -19.89
CA LEU A 129 8.14 -20.79 -19.57
C LEU A 129 8.90 -20.26 -18.36
N MET A 130 9.09 -18.95 -18.28
CA MET A 130 9.76 -18.29 -17.15
C MET A 130 8.97 -18.43 -15.86
N LEU A 131 7.65 -18.21 -15.91
CA LEU A 131 6.78 -18.40 -14.75
C LEU A 131 6.84 -19.85 -14.25
N ARG A 132 6.78 -20.82 -15.16
CA ARG A 132 6.91 -22.25 -14.81
C ARG A 132 8.26 -22.53 -14.15
N LEU A 133 9.36 -21.99 -14.68
CA LEU A 133 10.69 -22.17 -14.12
C LEU A 133 10.82 -21.57 -12.71
N ILE A 134 10.28 -20.35 -12.50
CA ILE A 134 10.26 -19.70 -11.18
C ILE A 134 9.47 -20.56 -10.18
N MET A 135 8.28 -21.03 -10.56
CA MET A 135 7.47 -21.90 -9.69
C MET A 135 8.24 -23.17 -9.32
N LEU A 136 8.82 -23.87 -10.30
CA LEU A 136 9.63 -25.06 -10.03
C LEU A 136 10.79 -24.72 -9.06
N SER A 137 11.53 -23.65 -9.31
CA SER A 137 12.68 -23.27 -8.46
C SER A 137 12.29 -22.96 -7.01
N GLN A 138 11.08 -22.48 -6.75
CA GLN A 138 10.61 -22.20 -5.39
C GLN A 138 10.27 -23.47 -4.62
N PHE A 139 9.67 -24.46 -5.29
CA PHE A 139 9.30 -25.75 -4.67
C PHE A 139 10.46 -26.76 -4.63
N PHE A 140 11.43 -26.65 -5.54
CA PHE A 140 12.62 -27.50 -5.59
C PHE A 140 13.81 -26.94 -4.78
N LYS A 141 13.60 -25.93 -3.91
CA LYS A 141 14.67 -25.48 -3.00
C LYS A 141 15.14 -26.67 -2.16
N PRO A 142 16.43 -27.07 -2.25
CA PRO A 142 16.93 -28.14 -1.41
C PRO A 142 16.80 -27.71 0.05
N SER A 143 16.24 -28.58 0.88
CA SER A 143 16.25 -28.40 2.32
C SER A 143 17.70 -28.19 2.77
N ARG A 144 18.00 -27.08 3.45
CA ARG A 144 19.31 -26.84 4.09
C ARG A 144 19.65 -27.90 5.14
N LYS A 145 18.67 -28.71 5.55
CA LYS A 145 18.86 -29.94 6.31
C LYS A 145 18.56 -31.10 5.36
N GLY A 146 19.59 -31.63 4.71
CA GLY A 146 19.48 -32.90 4.00
C GLY A 146 18.83 -33.92 4.93
N SER A 147 17.83 -34.62 4.40
CA SER A 147 17.42 -35.88 5.00
C SER A 147 18.35 -36.98 4.51
#